data_AF-A0A4Q2T1G8-F1
#
_entry.id   AF-A0A4Q2T1G8-F1
#
_cell.length_a   1.000
_cell.length_b   1.000
_cell.length_c   1.000
_cell.angle_alpha   90.00
_cell.angle_beta   90.00
_cell.angle_gamma   90.00
#
_symmetry.space_group_name_H-M   'P 1'
#
loop_
_entity.id
_entity.type
_entity.pdbx_description
1 polymer ?
#
loop_
_entity_poly.entity_id
_entity_poly.type
_entity_poly.pdbx_seq_one_letter_code
_entity_poly.pdbx_strand_id
1 'polypeptide(L)'
;MRITVECGGFTRAADACLTANHTSAVLTESLPARLGASAGMAGNDATSVGFAAAYDAGAREAVAALADLTHAFIGAGRLLTATGANHASAEVGAGGIAVLGHAGGDLDDSAFVRVRPASPPTSLGHQEPSLGVVDAWILDQVEGFVWPGADVERLRAAGDAWRRAAASTAGLADHVDMAVALIEGQRSPEVPYAVDALGELTRLIGDTAWQLSHLADACEEYADAVEETRDRTRELLGEVAQMIVEGAAISVIVTGLTGGLGGGATAVAAAARVRSQAPRFYALLVSLRAGVAATAARLERVRDELAVVRTRVEKFVRVPVRDEVGAVNPSAWVPRKPGWLRSHEVPPGHTIERHVGRTLDELTQRLNLRPGMPLASTFDDQQSAERLIALTLERRAEEIETWLLDPTHRLTLIEDLAQRTGTTMGRDGIVHTPTGIRVVLLPDSRARSGWRILTAFPD
;
A
#
# COMPACT_ATOMS: atom_id res chain seq x y z
N MET A 1 -26.04 19.83 -12.18
CA MET A 1 -24.90 19.46 -13.05
C MET A 1 -25.43 18.66 -14.22
N ARG A 2 -25.07 18.98 -15.48
CA ARG A 2 -25.50 18.15 -16.63
C ARG A 2 -24.53 16.97 -16.71
N ILE A 3 -24.99 15.79 -16.29
CA ILE A 3 -24.23 14.54 -16.38
C ILE A 3 -24.16 14.17 -17.86
N THR A 4 -22.97 13.82 -18.34
CA THR A 4 -22.76 13.35 -19.70
C THR A 4 -21.69 12.28 -19.62
N VAL A 5 -22.13 11.03 -19.63
CA VAL A 5 -21.28 9.85 -19.60
C VAL A 5 -21.46 9.14 -20.92
N GLU A 6 -20.38 9.02 -21.68
CA GLU A 6 -20.35 8.02 -22.75
C GLU A 6 -20.27 6.66 -22.03
N CYS A 7 -21.35 5.87 -22.08
CA CYS A 7 -21.46 4.62 -21.31
C CYS A 7 -20.27 3.65 -21.50
N GLY A 8 -19.47 3.80 -22.58
CA GLY A 8 -18.25 3.02 -22.81
C GLY A 8 -16.96 3.52 -22.15
N GLY A 9 -16.93 4.67 -21.46
CA GLY A 9 -15.72 5.18 -20.80
C GLY A 9 -15.28 4.32 -19.62
N PHE A 10 -16.20 4.06 -18.69
CA PHE A 10 -15.94 3.22 -17.52
C PHE A 10 -15.69 1.75 -17.87
N THR A 11 -16.42 1.19 -18.84
CA THR A 11 -16.19 -0.19 -19.31
C THR A 11 -14.81 -0.35 -19.93
N ARG A 12 -14.37 0.57 -20.80
CA ARG A 12 -13.01 0.54 -21.37
C ARG A 12 -11.93 0.75 -20.31
N ALA A 13 -12.20 1.55 -19.29
CA ALA A 13 -11.28 1.70 -18.16
C ALA A 13 -11.17 0.39 -17.34
N ALA A 14 -12.27 -0.33 -17.18
CA ALA A 14 -12.28 -1.66 -16.58
C ALA A 14 -11.48 -2.68 -17.42
N ASP A 15 -11.59 -2.63 -18.75
CA ASP A 15 -10.78 -3.46 -19.67
C ASP A 15 -9.28 -3.18 -19.53
N ALA A 16 -8.89 -1.93 -19.29
CA ALA A 16 -7.49 -1.57 -19.01
C ALA A 16 -7.01 -2.18 -17.68
N CYS A 17 -7.84 -2.15 -16.63
CA CYS A 17 -7.55 -2.86 -15.37
C CYS A 17 -7.49 -4.39 -15.56
N LEU A 18 -8.34 -4.97 -16.40
CA LEU A 18 -8.30 -6.39 -16.73
C LEU A 18 -6.98 -6.78 -17.42
N THR A 19 -6.56 -5.97 -18.39
CA THR A 19 -5.28 -6.17 -19.09
C THR A 19 -4.10 -6.09 -18.13
N ALA A 20 -4.12 -5.13 -17.20
CA ALA A 20 -3.13 -5.02 -16.13
C ALA A 20 -3.14 -6.24 -15.20
N ASN A 21 -4.32 -6.75 -14.83
CA ASN A 21 -4.47 -7.97 -14.03
C ASN A 21 -3.84 -9.18 -14.72
N HIS A 22 -4.12 -9.42 -16.00
CA HIS A 22 -3.56 -10.55 -16.75
C HIS A 22 -2.04 -10.42 -16.88
N THR A 23 -1.54 -9.22 -17.19
CA THR A 23 -0.10 -8.95 -17.30
C THR A 23 0.61 -9.18 -15.95
N SER A 24 0.04 -8.66 -14.87
CA SER A 24 0.54 -8.84 -13.51
C SER A 24 0.50 -10.31 -13.06
N ALA A 25 -0.54 -11.06 -13.44
CA ALA A 25 -0.67 -12.46 -13.11
C ALA A 25 0.44 -13.31 -13.75
N VAL A 26 0.70 -13.13 -15.05
CA VAL A 26 1.78 -13.82 -15.76
C VAL A 26 3.14 -13.52 -15.13
N LEU A 27 3.39 -12.25 -14.78
CA LEU A 27 4.61 -11.85 -14.07
C LEU A 27 4.74 -12.59 -12.72
N THR A 28 3.68 -12.55 -11.91
CA THR A 28 3.65 -13.08 -10.54
C THR A 28 3.82 -14.60 -10.51
N GLU A 29 3.19 -15.33 -11.43
CA GLU A 29 3.29 -16.79 -11.48
C GLU A 29 4.62 -17.29 -12.02
N SER A 30 5.22 -16.55 -12.97
CA SER A 30 6.48 -16.96 -13.60
C SER A 30 7.73 -16.59 -12.79
N LEU A 31 7.63 -15.63 -11.88
CA LEU A 31 8.77 -15.14 -11.09
C LEU A 31 9.36 -16.20 -10.13
N PRO A 32 8.57 -16.93 -9.31
CA PRO A 32 9.12 -17.96 -8.43
C PRO A 32 9.90 -19.04 -9.17
N ALA A 33 9.47 -19.43 -10.38
CA ALA A 33 10.19 -20.40 -11.20
C ALA A 33 11.54 -19.87 -11.69
N ARG A 34 11.62 -18.59 -12.09
CA ARG A 34 12.88 -17.94 -12.46
C ARG A 34 13.84 -17.86 -11.27
N LEU A 35 13.34 -17.48 -10.09
CA LEU A 35 14.11 -17.45 -8.85
C LEU A 35 14.51 -18.87 -8.40
N GLY A 36 13.72 -19.87 -8.78
CA GLY A 36 14.01 -21.31 -8.66
C GLY A 36 15.41 -21.70 -9.15
N ALA A 37 15.83 -21.13 -10.28
CA ALA A 37 17.15 -21.39 -10.87
C ALA A 37 18.31 -20.82 -10.04
N SER A 38 18.03 -19.83 -9.17
CA SER A 38 18.99 -19.19 -8.28
C SER A 38 18.92 -19.74 -6.84
N ALA A 39 18.27 -20.88 -6.61
CA ALA A 39 18.26 -21.52 -5.30
C ALA A 39 19.69 -21.77 -4.80
N GLY A 40 19.92 -21.47 -3.52
CA GLY A 40 21.21 -21.63 -2.87
C GLY A 40 22.30 -20.60 -3.24
N MET A 41 22.00 -19.59 -4.06
CA MET A 41 22.98 -18.62 -4.58
C MET A 41 23.86 -17.92 -3.53
N ALA A 42 23.38 -17.77 -2.30
CA ALA A 42 24.08 -16.98 -1.28
C ALA A 42 25.34 -17.67 -0.73
N GLY A 43 25.54 -18.98 -0.92
CA GLY A 43 26.59 -19.72 -0.23
C GLY A 43 26.07 -20.50 0.97
N ASN A 44 26.93 -21.30 1.61
CA ASN A 44 26.64 -22.04 2.84
C ASN A 44 27.57 -21.65 4.00
N ASP A 45 28.28 -20.53 3.88
CA ASP A 45 29.30 -20.10 4.81
C ASP A 45 28.79 -19.05 5.81
N ALA A 46 29.58 -18.74 6.84
CA ALA A 46 29.16 -17.83 7.90
C ALA A 46 28.88 -16.39 7.41
N THR A 47 29.39 -15.99 6.24
CA THR A 47 29.11 -14.68 5.64
C THR A 47 27.77 -14.63 4.93
N SER A 48 27.21 -15.78 4.52
CA SER A 48 25.98 -15.84 3.71
C SER A 48 24.69 -15.88 4.53
N VAL A 49 24.74 -16.34 5.79
CA VAL A 49 23.54 -16.59 6.62
C VAL A 49 22.69 -15.33 6.80
N GLY A 50 23.32 -14.19 7.12
CA GLY A 50 22.62 -12.93 7.35
C GLY A 50 21.95 -12.40 6.08
N PHE A 51 22.66 -12.44 4.95
CA PHE A 51 22.11 -12.08 3.65
C PHE A 51 20.95 -12.99 3.27
N ALA A 52 21.13 -14.31 3.35
CA ALA A 52 20.13 -15.27 2.93
C ALA A 52 18.83 -15.12 3.72
N ALA A 53 18.93 -14.92 5.04
CA ALA A 53 17.76 -14.69 5.88
C ALA A 53 16.98 -13.41 5.47
N ALA A 54 17.69 -12.31 5.24
CA ALA A 54 17.08 -11.04 4.84
C ALA A 54 16.51 -11.09 3.42
N TYR A 55 17.26 -11.66 2.46
CA TYR A 55 16.83 -11.84 1.07
C TYR A 55 15.60 -12.76 0.98
N ASP A 56 15.61 -13.93 1.64
CA ASP A 56 14.49 -14.88 1.59
C ASP A 56 13.21 -14.26 2.17
N ALA A 57 13.33 -13.44 3.22
CA ALA A 57 12.20 -12.72 3.80
C ALA A 57 11.69 -11.62 2.85
N GLY A 58 12.58 -10.80 2.29
CA GLY A 58 12.22 -9.76 1.32
C GLY A 58 11.61 -10.33 0.04
N ALA A 59 12.16 -11.42 -0.49
CA ALA A 59 11.67 -12.11 -1.68
C ALA A 59 10.24 -12.67 -1.50
N ARG A 60 9.95 -13.29 -0.34
CA ARG A 60 8.59 -13.75 -0.01
C ARG A 60 7.61 -12.60 0.07
N GLU A 61 7.99 -11.51 0.74
CA GLU A 61 7.13 -10.33 0.89
C GLU A 61 6.86 -9.66 -0.46
N ALA A 62 7.87 -9.59 -1.33
CA ALA A 62 7.77 -9.05 -2.68
C ALA A 62 6.82 -9.85 -3.57
N VAL A 63 6.93 -11.19 -3.56
CA VAL A 63 6.02 -12.07 -4.30
C VAL A 63 4.59 -11.96 -3.77
N ALA A 64 4.41 -11.80 -2.45
CA ALA A 64 3.10 -11.54 -1.87
C ALA A 64 2.52 -10.17 -2.29
N ALA A 65 3.35 -9.12 -2.34
CA ALA A 65 2.95 -7.80 -2.80
C ALA A 65 2.50 -7.79 -4.28
N LEU A 66 3.21 -8.53 -5.14
CA LEU A 66 2.82 -8.73 -6.54
C LEU A 66 1.47 -9.46 -6.67
N ALA A 67 1.21 -10.47 -5.83
CA ALA A 67 -0.08 -11.14 -5.79
C ALA A 67 -1.20 -10.20 -5.35
N ASP A 68 -0.96 -9.40 -4.31
CA ASP A 68 -1.93 -8.42 -3.80
C ASP A 68 -2.22 -7.33 -4.85
N LEU A 69 -1.19 -6.82 -5.56
CA LEU A 69 -1.38 -5.91 -6.69
C LEU A 69 -2.22 -6.53 -7.80
N THR A 70 -1.94 -7.80 -8.15
CA THR A 70 -2.74 -8.54 -9.13
C THR A 70 -4.21 -8.58 -8.72
N HIS A 71 -4.50 -8.82 -7.44
CA HIS A 71 -5.87 -8.82 -6.92
C HIS A 71 -6.49 -7.42 -6.79
N ALA A 72 -5.68 -6.37 -6.61
CA ALA A 72 -6.17 -4.99 -6.57
C ALA A 72 -6.80 -4.55 -7.88
N PHE A 73 -6.25 -4.98 -9.03
CA PHE A 73 -6.84 -4.72 -10.34
C PHE A 73 -8.23 -5.36 -10.51
N ILE A 74 -8.52 -6.46 -9.80
CA ILE A 74 -9.86 -7.07 -9.77
C ILE A 74 -10.84 -6.11 -9.09
N GLY A 75 -10.45 -5.56 -7.93
CA GLY A 75 -11.27 -4.60 -7.20
C GLY A 75 -11.50 -3.32 -8.00
N ALA A 76 -10.44 -2.75 -8.57
CA ALA A 76 -10.53 -1.56 -9.41
C ALA A 76 -11.42 -1.80 -10.64
N GLY A 77 -11.18 -2.88 -11.39
CA GLY A 77 -11.98 -3.23 -12.57
C GLY A 77 -13.46 -3.43 -12.22
N ARG A 78 -13.76 -4.18 -11.15
CA ARG A 78 -15.15 -4.39 -10.70
C ARG A 78 -15.87 -3.09 -10.34
N LEU A 79 -15.20 -2.16 -9.66
CA LEU A 79 -15.80 -0.86 -9.31
C LEU A 79 -16.08 -0.01 -10.56
N LEU A 80 -15.18 -0.03 -11.53
CA LEU A 80 -15.36 0.67 -12.80
C LEU A 80 -16.51 0.06 -13.62
N THR A 81 -16.58 -1.27 -13.72
CA THR A 81 -17.70 -1.98 -14.37
C THR A 81 -19.03 -1.64 -13.70
N ALA A 82 -19.10 -1.72 -12.36
CA ALA A 82 -20.32 -1.39 -11.62
C ALA A 82 -20.75 0.08 -11.83
N THR A 83 -19.78 1.01 -11.83
CA THR A 83 -20.04 2.43 -12.12
C THR A 83 -20.62 2.61 -13.52
N GLY A 84 -20.02 1.95 -14.53
CA GLY A 84 -20.53 1.97 -15.90
C GLY A 84 -21.95 1.39 -16.03
N ALA A 85 -22.22 0.24 -15.40
CA ALA A 85 -23.53 -0.41 -15.40
C ALA A 85 -24.62 0.46 -14.74
N ASN A 86 -24.27 1.17 -13.66
CA ASN A 86 -25.16 2.12 -13.00
C ASN A 86 -25.53 3.30 -13.91
N HIS A 87 -24.56 3.87 -14.63
CA HIS A 87 -24.83 4.93 -15.61
C HIS A 87 -25.67 4.45 -16.78
N ALA A 88 -25.37 3.27 -17.33
CA ALA A 88 -26.15 2.68 -18.42
C ALA A 88 -27.61 2.43 -17.99
N SER A 89 -27.81 1.92 -16.78
CA SER A 89 -29.14 1.69 -16.22
C SER A 89 -29.91 2.99 -15.99
N ALA A 90 -29.24 4.04 -15.52
CA ALA A 90 -29.83 5.36 -15.33
C ALA A 90 -30.25 6.00 -16.67
N GLU A 91 -29.44 5.88 -17.71
CA GLU A 91 -29.76 6.39 -19.05
C GLU A 91 -30.99 5.69 -19.65
N VAL A 92 -31.07 4.35 -19.53
CA VAL A 92 -32.25 3.58 -19.97
C VAL A 92 -33.49 3.99 -19.17
N GLY A 93 -33.37 4.18 -17.85
CA GLY A 93 -34.46 4.63 -16.98
C GLY A 93 -34.95 6.05 -17.29
N ALA A 94 -34.06 6.93 -17.78
CA ALA A 94 -34.38 8.29 -18.19
C ALA A 94 -35.01 8.39 -19.60
N GLY A 95 -35.23 7.26 -20.28
CA GLY A 95 -35.80 7.23 -21.63
C GLY A 95 -34.78 7.52 -22.75
N GLY A 96 -33.49 7.48 -22.43
CA GLY A 96 -32.41 7.53 -23.42
C GLY A 96 -32.43 6.31 -24.34
N ILE A 97 -32.05 6.51 -25.61
CA ILE A 97 -31.76 5.39 -26.51
C ILE A 97 -30.43 4.80 -26.04
N ALA A 98 -30.41 3.52 -25.66
CA ALA A 98 -29.16 2.82 -25.42
C ALA A 98 -28.27 2.99 -26.65
N VAL A 99 -27.25 3.85 -26.55
CA VAL A 99 -26.30 4.03 -27.64
C VAL A 99 -25.54 2.71 -27.74
N LEU A 100 -25.82 1.97 -28.82
CA LEU A 100 -25.11 0.74 -29.22
C LEU A 100 -23.66 1.03 -29.64
N GLY A 101 -22.94 1.90 -28.92
CA GLY A 101 -21.50 1.82 -28.89
C GLY A 101 -21.15 0.50 -28.23
N HIS A 102 -20.16 -0.23 -28.76
CA HIS A 102 -19.75 -1.52 -28.22
C HIS A 102 -19.46 -1.40 -26.72
N ALA A 103 -20.45 -1.76 -25.89
CA ALA A 103 -20.24 -2.09 -24.51
C ALA A 103 -19.48 -3.41 -24.56
N GLY A 104 -18.21 -3.40 -24.16
CA GLY A 104 -17.52 -4.65 -23.85
C GLY A 104 -18.44 -5.50 -22.99
N GLY A 105 -18.49 -6.80 -23.26
CA GLY A 105 -19.38 -7.71 -22.53
C GLY A 105 -19.19 -7.53 -21.02
N ASP A 106 -20.29 -7.68 -20.27
CA ASP A 106 -20.29 -7.54 -18.82
C ASP A 106 -19.11 -8.33 -18.23
N LEU A 107 -18.11 -7.64 -17.67
CA LEU A 107 -16.92 -8.27 -17.12
C LEU A 107 -17.32 -8.98 -15.82
N ASP A 108 -17.77 -10.23 -15.94
CA ASP A 108 -17.99 -11.11 -14.80
C ASP A 108 -16.67 -11.39 -14.07
N ASP A 109 -16.74 -11.75 -12.78
CA ASP A 109 -15.58 -12.05 -11.95
C ASP A 109 -14.68 -13.14 -12.54
N SER A 110 -15.25 -14.02 -13.36
CA SER A 110 -14.53 -15.07 -14.08
C SER A 110 -13.55 -14.55 -15.13
N ALA A 111 -13.64 -13.28 -15.55
CA ALA A 111 -12.70 -12.67 -16.49
C ALA A 111 -11.32 -12.39 -15.86
N PHE A 112 -11.28 -12.15 -14.54
CA PHE A 112 -10.05 -11.79 -13.83
C PHE A 112 -9.28 -13.03 -13.34
N VAL A 113 -7.95 -12.92 -13.35
CA VAL A 113 -7.05 -13.95 -12.85
C VAL A 113 -6.70 -13.69 -11.39
N ARG A 114 -6.82 -14.74 -10.56
CA ARG A 114 -6.37 -14.76 -9.17
C ARG A 114 -5.16 -15.65 -9.03
N VAL A 115 -4.05 -15.06 -8.62
CA VAL A 115 -2.80 -15.78 -8.40
C VAL A 115 -2.61 -16.17 -6.94
N ARG A 116 -1.93 -17.29 -6.71
CA ARG A 116 -1.35 -17.70 -5.42
C ARG A 116 0.06 -18.25 -5.71
N PRO A 117 1.05 -17.38 -5.91
CA PRO A 117 2.39 -17.81 -6.30
C PRO A 117 3.02 -18.69 -5.23
N ALA A 118 3.84 -19.65 -5.66
CA ALA A 118 4.66 -20.42 -4.74
C ALA A 118 5.69 -19.50 -4.05
N SER A 119 6.05 -19.85 -2.82
CA SER A 119 7.15 -19.18 -2.12
C SER A 119 8.46 -19.35 -2.91
N PRO A 120 9.27 -18.29 -3.05
CA PRO A 120 10.63 -18.42 -3.57
C PRO A 120 11.44 -19.47 -2.80
N PRO A 121 12.36 -20.20 -3.45
CA PRO A 121 13.27 -21.10 -2.76
C PRO A 121 14.19 -20.33 -1.82
N THR A 122 14.85 -21.04 -0.89
CA THR A 122 15.90 -20.42 -0.07
C THR A 122 17.13 -20.09 -0.92
N SER A 123 17.71 -18.92 -0.65
CA SER A 123 18.99 -18.51 -1.21
C SER A 123 20.19 -19.15 -0.49
N LEU A 124 20.01 -19.79 0.68
CA LEU A 124 21.11 -20.44 1.40
C LEU A 124 21.41 -21.83 0.80
N GLY A 125 22.69 -22.14 0.56
CA GLY A 125 23.15 -23.54 0.53
C GLY A 125 24.00 -24.00 -0.66
N HIS A 126 23.93 -23.39 -1.84
CA HIS A 126 24.85 -23.75 -2.93
C HIS A 126 26.26 -23.28 -2.54
N GLN A 127 27.30 -24.03 -2.92
CA GLN A 127 28.68 -23.64 -2.67
C GLN A 127 29.44 -23.78 -3.98
N GLU A 128 29.96 -22.67 -4.50
CA GLU A 128 30.90 -22.76 -5.62
C GLU A 128 32.18 -23.49 -5.18
N PRO A 129 32.77 -24.32 -6.05
CA PRO A 129 34.09 -24.88 -5.78
C PRO A 129 35.08 -23.73 -5.59
N SER A 130 35.81 -23.79 -4.50
CA SER A 130 36.80 -22.79 -4.13
C SER A 130 38.13 -23.03 -4.85
N LEU A 131 39.30 -22.78 -4.24
CA LEU A 131 40.61 -23.00 -4.88
C LEU A 131 41.05 -24.48 -4.93
N GLY A 132 40.12 -25.43 -4.71
CA GLY A 132 40.42 -26.86 -4.68
C GLY A 132 41.31 -27.24 -3.48
N VAL A 133 42.42 -27.94 -3.72
CA VAL A 133 43.34 -28.41 -2.65
C VAL A 133 43.95 -27.24 -1.84
N VAL A 134 44.00 -26.05 -2.45
CA VAL A 134 44.59 -24.84 -1.86
C VAL A 134 43.73 -24.30 -0.72
N ASP A 135 42.40 -24.46 -0.78
CA ASP A 135 41.49 -24.03 0.27
C ASP A 135 41.74 -24.75 1.59
N ALA A 136 41.77 -26.08 1.55
CA ALA A 136 42.06 -26.88 2.74
C ALA A 136 43.43 -26.53 3.34
N TRP A 137 44.40 -26.20 2.49
CA TRP A 137 45.73 -25.81 2.93
C TRP A 137 45.78 -24.40 3.54
N ILE A 138 45.13 -23.39 2.94
CA ILE A 138 45.05 -22.03 3.50
C ILE A 138 44.26 -22.04 4.81
N LEU A 139 43.13 -22.75 4.86
CA LEU A 139 42.31 -22.90 6.06
C LEU A 139 43.10 -23.53 7.21
N ASP A 140 44.01 -24.47 6.92
CA ASP A 140 44.91 -25.05 7.92
C ASP A 140 45.97 -24.05 8.43
N GLN A 141 46.34 -23.05 7.62
CA GLN A 141 47.32 -22.03 8.02
C GLN A 141 46.70 -20.78 8.65
N VAL A 142 45.45 -20.45 8.35
CA VAL A 142 44.79 -19.22 8.82
C VAL A 142 43.48 -19.57 9.53
N GLU A 143 43.54 -19.68 10.86
CA GLU A 143 42.42 -20.08 11.69
C GLU A 143 41.20 -19.16 11.49
N GLY A 144 40.04 -19.67 11.08
CA GLY A 144 38.83 -18.86 10.91
C GLY A 144 38.79 -18.00 9.64
N PHE A 145 39.76 -18.15 8.74
CA PHE A 145 39.54 -17.78 7.34
C PHE A 145 38.42 -18.65 6.76
N VAL A 146 37.61 -18.09 5.87
CA VAL A 146 36.50 -18.78 5.21
C VAL A 146 36.48 -18.27 3.78
N TRP A 147 36.56 -19.16 2.80
CA TRP A 147 36.39 -18.77 1.41
C TRP A 147 34.93 -18.39 1.14
N PRO A 148 34.63 -17.19 0.59
CA PRO A 148 33.25 -16.80 0.28
C PRO A 148 32.62 -17.77 -0.73
N GLY A 149 31.58 -18.49 -0.32
CA GLY A 149 31.03 -19.64 -1.05
C GLY A 149 29.89 -19.31 -2.01
N ALA A 150 29.45 -18.06 -2.09
CA ALA A 150 28.33 -17.65 -2.93
C ALA A 150 28.54 -17.97 -4.42
N ASP A 151 27.45 -18.29 -5.11
CA ASP A 151 27.43 -18.52 -6.55
C ASP A 151 27.12 -17.20 -7.25
N VAL A 152 28.16 -16.59 -7.82
CA VAL A 152 28.09 -15.23 -8.34
C VAL A 152 27.22 -15.16 -9.61
N GLU A 153 27.30 -16.16 -10.48
CA GLU A 153 26.47 -16.23 -11.67
C GLU A 153 24.98 -16.33 -11.29
N ARG A 154 24.63 -17.15 -10.30
CA ARG A 154 23.25 -17.26 -9.81
C ARG A 154 22.76 -16.01 -9.10
N LEU A 155 23.63 -15.33 -8.34
CA LEU A 155 23.31 -14.03 -7.72
C LEU A 155 22.98 -12.99 -8.80
N ARG A 156 23.80 -12.89 -9.85
CA ARG A 156 23.53 -11.99 -10.99
C ARG A 156 22.26 -12.39 -11.75
N ALA A 157 22.03 -13.67 -11.97
CA ALA A 157 20.80 -14.16 -12.59
C ALA A 157 19.55 -13.83 -11.76
N ALA A 158 19.65 -13.87 -10.43
CA ALA A 158 18.58 -13.42 -9.53
C ALA A 158 18.37 -11.92 -9.61
N GLY A 159 19.46 -11.13 -9.60
CA GLY A 159 19.44 -9.68 -9.77
C GLY A 159 18.69 -9.29 -11.06
N ASP A 160 19.08 -9.90 -12.17
CA ASP A 160 18.43 -9.75 -13.47
C ASP A 160 16.94 -10.11 -13.46
N ALA A 161 16.57 -11.19 -12.76
CA ALA A 161 15.18 -11.61 -12.64
C ALA A 161 14.34 -10.58 -11.87
N TRP A 162 14.87 -10.04 -10.78
CA TRP A 162 14.23 -8.96 -10.01
C TRP A 162 14.18 -7.65 -10.79
N ARG A 163 15.24 -7.28 -11.49
CA ARG A 163 15.29 -6.06 -12.30
C ARG A 163 14.28 -6.08 -13.44
N ARG A 164 14.12 -7.24 -14.11
CA ARG A 164 13.04 -7.46 -15.09
C ARG A 164 11.66 -7.39 -14.44
N ALA A 165 11.47 -8.00 -13.27
CA ALA A 165 10.20 -7.93 -12.54
C ALA A 165 9.84 -6.49 -12.13
N ALA A 166 10.82 -5.71 -11.68
CA ALA A 166 10.66 -4.30 -11.36
C ALA A 166 10.19 -3.51 -12.59
N ALA A 167 10.85 -3.67 -13.73
CA ALA A 167 10.48 -3.00 -14.98
C ALA A 167 9.08 -3.41 -15.47
N SER A 168 8.76 -4.71 -15.46
CA SER A 168 7.42 -5.19 -15.81
C SER A 168 6.35 -4.66 -14.87
N THR A 169 6.63 -4.57 -13.56
CA THR A 169 5.70 -4.02 -12.58
C THR A 169 5.48 -2.54 -12.82
N ALA A 170 6.54 -1.76 -13.04
CA ALA A 170 6.43 -0.33 -13.34
C ALA A 170 5.57 -0.06 -14.58
N GLY A 171 5.71 -0.88 -15.64
CA GLY A 171 4.89 -0.78 -16.86
C GLY A 171 3.39 -1.06 -16.66
N LEU A 172 2.96 -1.58 -15.51
CA LEU A 172 1.53 -1.70 -15.20
C LEU A 172 0.88 -0.32 -15.01
N ALA A 173 1.66 0.72 -14.66
CA ALA A 173 1.16 2.09 -14.51
C ALA A 173 0.53 2.62 -15.81
N ASP A 174 1.07 2.26 -16.97
CA ASP A 174 0.55 2.70 -18.28
C ASP A 174 -0.92 2.30 -18.49
N HIS A 175 -1.32 1.14 -17.96
CA HIS A 175 -2.70 0.66 -18.03
C HIS A 175 -3.63 1.45 -17.09
N VAL A 176 -3.11 1.85 -15.94
CA VAL A 176 -3.85 2.70 -14.98
C VAL A 176 -4.01 4.10 -15.55
N ASP A 177 -2.96 4.66 -16.16
CA ASP A 177 -3.00 5.97 -16.81
C ASP A 177 -4.00 5.97 -17.98
N MET A 178 -4.06 4.88 -18.76
CA MET A 178 -5.10 4.69 -19.77
C MET A 178 -6.50 4.69 -19.16
N ALA A 179 -6.70 3.97 -18.04
CA ALA A 179 -7.99 3.95 -17.33
C ALA A 179 -8.38 5.34 -16.82
N VAL A 180 -7.44 6.09 -16.24
CA VAL A 180 -7.65 7.47 -15.78
C VAL A 180 -8.10 8.36 -16.93
N ALA A 181 -7.38 8.35 -18.06
CA ALA A 181 -7.72 9.17 -19.22
C ALA A 181 -9.14 8.89 -19.77
N LEU A 182 -9.58 7.62 -19.73
CA LEU A 182 -10.93 7.23 -20.16
C LEU A 182 -12.03 7.73 -19.22
N ILE A 183 -11.75 7.80 -17.92
CA ILE A 183 -12.69 8.26 -16.88
C ILE A 183 -12.73 9.78 -16.80
N GLU A 184 -11.60 10.47 -16.95
CA GLU A 184 -11.53 11.94 -16.98
C GLU A 184 -12.34 12.55 -18.13
N GLY A 185 -12.54 11.78 -19.22
CA GLY A 185 -13.43 12.15 -20.31
C GLY A 185 -14.92 12.18 -19.95
N GLN A 186 -15.31 11.64 -18.78
CA GLN A 186 -16.70 11.55 -18.33
C GLN A 186 -17.09 12.74 -17.44
N ARG A 187 -18.37 13.13 -17.44
CA ARG A 187 -18.90 14.17 -16.55
C ARG A 187 -19.84 13.59 -15.51
N SER A 188 -19.29 13.25 -14.34
CA SER A 188 -20.06 12.69 -13.22
C SER A 188 -19.40 12.95 -11.86
N PRO A 189 -20.15 13.00 -10.73
CA PRO A 189 -19.59 13.33 -9.41
C PRO A 189 -18.55 12.32 -8.88
N GLU A 190 -18.58 11.08 -9.35
CA GLU A 190 -17.65 10.02 -8.92
C GLU A 190 -16.30 10.05 -9.63
N VAL A 191 -16.16 10.80 -10.73
CA VAL A 191 -14.92 10.88 -11.53
C VAL A 191 -13.70 11.29 -10.68
N PRO A 192 -13.73 12.36 -9.86
CA PRO A 192 -12.58 12.73 -9.04
C PRO A 192 -12.15 11.63 -8.05
N TYR A 193 -13.12 10.93 -7.46
CA TYR A 193 -12.83 9.83 -6.53
C TYR A 193 -12.24 8.61 -7.23
N ALA A 194 -12.72 8.30 -8.44
CA ALA A 194 -12.16 7.22 -9.26
C ALA A 194 -10.72 7.54 -9.71
N VAL A 195 -10.46 8.78 -10.12
CA VAL A 195 -9.12 9.27 -10.49
C VAL A 195 -8.17 9.20 -9.30
N ASP A 196 -8.59 9.68 -8.12
CA ASP A 196 -7.78 9.61 -6.90
C ASP A 196 -7.45 8.16 -6.51
N ALA A 197 -8.44 7.26 -6.61
CA ALA A 197 -8.24 5.84 -6.32
C ALA A 197 -7.25 5.19 -7.29
N LEU A 198 -7.37 5.44 -8.59
CA LEU A 198 -6.44 4.93 -9.60
C LEU A 198 -5.05 5.55 -9.45
N GLY A 199 -4.95 6.83 -9.13
CA GLY A 199 -3.67 7.49 -8.83
C GLY A 199 -2.97 6.87 -7.63
N GLU A 200 -3.72 6.46 -6.59
CA GLU A 200 -3.13 5.70 -5.49
C GLU A 200 -2.64 4.32 -5.94
N LEU A 201 -3.35 3.63 -6.83
CA LEU A 201 -2.91 2.36 -7.40
C LEU A 201 -1.61 2.52 -8.20
N THR A 202 -1.49 3.57 -9.03
CA THR A 202 -0.24 3.92 -9.73
C THR A 202 0.92 4.13 -8.73
N ARG A 203 0.67 4.82 -7.63
CA ARG A 203 1.69 4.99 -6.57
C ARG A 203 2.13 3.66 -5.96
N LEU A 204 1.20 2.74 -5.69
CA LEU A 204 1.49 1.42 -5.12
C LEU A 204 2.26 0.52 -6.09
N ILE A 205 1.95 0.60 -7.39
CA ILE A 205 2.72 -0.04 -8.46
C ILE A 205 4.16 0.46 -8.45
N GLY A 206 4.36 1.79 -8.46
CA GLY A 206 5.68 2.41 -8.42
C GLY A 206 6.47 2.05 -7.16
N ASP A 207 5.83 2.14 -5.98
CA ASP A 207 6.43 1.75 -4.71
C ASP A 207 6.89 0.29 -4.76
N THR A 208 6.04 -0.63 -5.27
CA THR A 208 6.41 -2.06 -5.40
C THR A 208 7.56 -2.28 -6.35
N ALA A 209 7.51 -1.70 -7.56
CA ALA A 209 8.57 -1.81 -8.55
C ALA A 209 9.93 -1.33 -8.02
N TRP A 210 9.93 -0.23 -7.26
CA TRP A 210 11.14 0.30 -6.63
C TRP A 210 11.73 -0.68 -5.61
N GLN A 211 10.91 -1.32 -4.78
CA GLN A 211 11.37 -2.36 -3.85
C GLN A 211 11.94 -3.59 -4.56
N LEU A 212 11.33 -4.01 -5.67
CA LEU A 212 11.87 -5.09 -6.49
C LEU A 212 13.25 -4.74 -7.06
N SER A 213 13.48 -3.47 -7.42
CA SER A 213 14.80 -3.03 -7.88
C SER A 213 15.86 -3.08 -6.78
N HIS A 214 15.49 -2.82 -5.52
CA HIS A 214 16.41 -2.97 -4.39
C HIS A 214 16.76 -4.42 -4.06
N LEU A 215 15.85 -5.37 -4.31
CA LEU A 215 16.21 -6.79 -4.28
C LEU A 215 17.25 -7.14 -5.36
N ALA A 216 17.12 -6.54 -6.56
CA ALA A 216 18.09 -6.73 -7.62
C ALA A 216 19.48 -6.17 -7.25
N ASP A 217 19.52 -4.92 -6.81
CA ASP A 217 20.75 -4.25 -6.38
C ASP A 217 21.45 -5.03 -5.27
N ALA A 218 20.70 -5.56 -4.29
CA ALA A 218 21.28 -6.36 -3.22
C ALA A 218 21.94 -7.67 -3.70
N CYS A 219 21.37 -8.32 -4.71
CA CYS A 219 21.99 -9.51 -5.31
C CYS A 219 23.28 -9.17 -6.05
N GLU A 220 23.28 -8.09 -6.84
CA GLU A 220 24.43 -7.62 -7.61
C GLU A 220 25.56 -7.14 -6.69
N GLU A 221 25.24 -6.34 -5.67
CA GLU A 221 26.22 -5.86 -4.68
C GLU A 221 26.84 -7.02 -3.88
N TYR A 222 26.07 -8.07 -3.57
CA TYR A 222 26.65 -9.23 -2.89
C TYR A 222 27.58 -10.02 -3.83
N ALA A 223 27.17 -10.21 -5.08
CA ALA A 223 28.01 -10.82 -6.11
C ALA A 223 29.34 -10.08 -6.26
N ASP A 224 29.30 -8.75 -6.39
CA ASP A 224 30.48 -7.91 -6.58
C ASP A 224 31.40 -7.96 -5.35
N ALA A 225 30.84 -7.89 -4.14
CA ALA A 225 31.62 -7.99 -2.90
C ALA A 225 32.33 -9.35 -2.75
N VAL A 226 31.67 -10.43 -3.19
CA VAL A 226 32.25 -11.78 -3.18
C VAL A 226 33.38 -11.89 -4.21
N GLU A 227 33.18 -11.45 -5.45
CA GLU A 227 34.23 -11.45 -6.47
C GLU A 227 35.44 -10.62 -6.05
N GLU A 228 35.23 -9.40 -5.58
CA GLU A 228 36.28 -8.50 -5.13
C GLU A 228 37.09 -9.12 -3.98
N THR A 229 36.42 -9.79 -3.03
CA THR A 229 37.08 -10.49 -1.93
C THR A 229 37.89 -11.68 -2.44
N ARG A 230 37.36 -12.46 -3.39
CA ARG A 230 38.05 -13.61 -3.99
C ARG A 230 39.28 -13.16 -4.78
N ASP A 231 39.18 -12.09 -5.55
CA ASP A 231 40.29 -11.57 -6.36
C ASP A 231 41.41 -11.01 -5.48
N ARG A 232 41.08 -10.19 -4.48
CA ARG A 232 42.08 -9.74 -3.49
C ARG A 232 42.73 -10.89 -2.75
N THR A 233 41.97 -11.95 -2.42
CA THR A 233 42.52 -13.14 -1.80
C THR A 233 43.52 -13.83 -2.74
N ARG A 234 43.21 -13.95 -4.04
CA ARG A 234 44.13 -14.52 -5.05
C ARG A 234 45.39 -13.67 -5.22
N GLU A 235 45.27 -12.35 -5.23
CA GLU A 235 46.40 -11.43 -5.27
C GLU A 235 47.33 -11.61 -4.07
N LEU A 236 46.77 -11.67 -2.84
CA LEU A 236 47.55 -11.94 -1.63
C LEU A 236 48.30 -13.27 -1.70
N LEU A 237 47.68 -14.31 -2.27
CA LEU A 237 48.34 -15.59 -2.47
C LEU A 237 49.47 -15.50 -3.51
N GLY A 238 49.29 -14.70 -4.57
CA GLY A 238 50.34 -14.37 -5.54
C GLY A 238 51.53 -13.65 -4.89
N GLU A 239 51.27 -12.65 -4.03
CA GLU A 239 52.30 -11.94 -3.27
C GLU A 239 53.08 -12.91 -2.36
N VAL A 240 52.38 -13.80 -1.67
CA VAL A 240 53.03 -14.82 -0.82
C VAL A 240 53.88 -15.76 -1.65
N ALA A 241 53.41 -16.20 -2.82
CA ALA A 241 54.20 -17.01 -3.74
C ALA A 241 55.47 -16.29 -4.20
N GLN A 242 55.39 -15.00 -4.54
CA GLN A 242 56.55 -14.20 -4.93
C GLN A 242 57.56 -14.04 -3.78
N MET A 243 57.11 -13.76 -2.56
CA MET A 243 57.97 -13.70 -1.37
C MET A 243 58.72 -15.03 -1.11
N ILE A 244 58.13 -16.16 -1.49
CA ILE A 244 58.77 -17.47 -1.41
C ILE A 244 59.88 -17.60 -2.45
N VAL A 245 59.64 -17.15 -3.68
CA VAL A 245 60.63 -17.18 -4.77
C VAL A 245 61.82 -16.25 -4.48
N GLU A 246 61.58 -15.02 -4.01
CA GLU A 246 62.63 -14.02 -3.77
C GLU A 246 63.45 -14.30 -2.50
N GLY A 247 62.82 -14.85 -1.46
CA GLY A 247 63.51 -15.21 -0.22
C GLY A 247 64.26 -16.55 -0.26
N ALA A 248 64.48 -17.12 -1.45
CA ALA A 248 65.07 -18.42 -1.64
C ALA A 248 66.43 -18.34 -2.37
N ALA A 249 67.50 -18.44 -1.59
CA ALA A 249 68.69 -19.19 -2.01
C ALA A 249 68.43 -20.72 -2.13
N ILE A 250 67.17 -21.19 -2.04
CA ILE A 250 66.76 -22.59 -2.24
C ILE A 250 65.43 -22.66 -2.99
N SER A 251 65.55 -22.68 -4.32
CA SER A 251 64.88 -23.57 -5.29
C SER A 251 63.34 -23.71 -5.31
N VAL A 252 62.78 -23.18 -6.42
CA VAL A 252 61.73 -23.75 -7.30
C VAL A 252 60.40 -24.12 -6.66
N ILE A 253 59.35 -23.30 -6.89
CA ILE A 253 58.00 -23.82 -7.19
C ILE A 253 57.27 -22.88 -8.17
N VAL A 254 57.37 -23.14 -9.47
CA VAL A 254 56.31 -22.83 -10.45
C VAL A 254 55.57 -24.12 -10.88
N THR A 255 55.98 -25.29 -10.38
CA THR A 255 55.45 -26.61 -10.80
C THR A 255 54.86 -27.47 -9.67
N GLY A 256 54.63 -26.91 -8.48
CA GLY A 256 54.27 -27.67 -7.26
C GLY A 256 52.83 -27.51 -6.76
N LEU A 257 51.99 -26.71 -7.44
CA LEU A 257 50.55 -26.70 -7.15
C LEU A 257 49.81 -27.90 -7.76
N THR A 258 50.43 -28.64 -8.69
CA THR A 258 49.90 -29.89 -9.29
C THR A 258 50.64 -31.15 -8.84
N GLY A 259 51.65 -31.05 -7.98
CA GLY A 259 52.53 -32.18 -7.61
C GLY A 259 52.82 -32.28 -6.11
N GLY A 260 51.95 -32.99 -5.39
CA GLY A 260 52.24 -33.65 -4.11
C GLY A 260 52.92 -32.82 -3.01
N LEU A 261 52.12 -32.24 -2.11
CA LEU A 261 52.59 -31.65 -0.85
C LEU A 261 53.03 -32.75 0.13
N GLY A 262 54.27 -33.22 0.00
CA GLY A 262 54.96 -34.07 0.98
C GLY A 262 55.87 -33.23 1.89
N GLY A 263 55.80 -33.47 3.21
CA GLY A 263 56.33 -32.59 4.27
C GLY A 263 57.86 -32.39 4.27
N GLY A 264 58.31 -31.29 3.65
CA GLY A 264 59.70 -30.81 3.68
C GLY A 264 59.81 -29.32 4.07
N ALA A 265 61.04 -28.82 4.24
CA ALA A 265 61.33 -27.46 4.72
C ALA A 265 60.67 -26.33 3.91
N THR A 266 60.37 -26.56 2.63
CA THR A 266 59.67 -25.61 1.74
C THR A 266 58.21 -25.38 2.15
N ALA A 267 57.52 -26.42 2.63
CA ALA A 267 56.13 -26.31 3.10
C ALA A 267 56.03 -25.49 4.39
N VAL A 268 57.00 -25.62 5.31
CA VAL A 268 57.04 -24.86 6.57
C VAL A 268 57.27 -23.37 6.32
N ALA A 269 58.18 -23.02 5.40
CA ALA A 269 58.46 -21.63 5.04
C ALA A 269 57.28 -20.96 4.31
N ALA A 270 56.59 -21.69 3.43
CA ALA A 270 55.37 -21.21 2.78
C ALA A 270 54.25 -20.95 3.80
N ALA A 271 54.04 -21.89 4.71
CA ALA A 271 53.05 -21.77 5.78
C ALA A 271 53.31 -20.59 6.72
N ALA A 272 54.58 -20.33 7.09
CA ALA A 272 54.94 -19.19 7.92
C ALA A 272 54.66 -17.84 7.22
N ARG A 273 54.91 -17.74 5.91
CA ARG A 273 54.60 -16.53 5.14
C ARG A 273 53.10 -16.30 4.99
N VAL A 274 52.30 -17.35 4.73
CA VAL A 274 50.83 -17.24 4.75
C VAL A 274 50.33 -16.77 6.12
N ARG A 275 50.80 -17.38 7.21
CA ARG A 275 50.48 -16.96 8.58
C ARG A 275 50.86 -15.50 8.86
N SER A 276 52.00 -15.03 8.33
CA SER A 276 52.40 -13.63 8.49
C SER A 276 51.44 -12.64 7.82
N GLN A 277 50.72 -13.07 6.78
CA GLN A 277 49.71 -12.27 6.08
C GLN A 277 48.29 -12.48 6.63
N ALA A 278 48.10 -13.31 7.67
CA ALA A 278 46.79 -13.59 8.26
C ALA A 278 45.97 -12.33 8.59
N PRO A 279 46.53 -11.22 9.13
CA PRO A 279 45.77 -10.00 9.38
C PRO A 279 45.12 -9.40 8.12
N ARG A 280 45.76 -9.50 6.94
CA ARG A 280 45.19 -9.01 5.68
C ARG A 280 44.05 -9.89 5.20
N PHE A 281 44.17 -11.21 5.31
CA PHE A 281 43.06 -12.13 5.02
C PHE A 281 41.85 -11.89 5.93
N TYR A 282 42.07 -11.68 7.24
CA TYR A 282 40.96 -11.33 8.14
C TYR A 282 40.33 -9.99 7.81
N ALA A 283 41.13 -8.98 7.44
CA ALA A 283 40.61 -7.67 7.07
C ALA A 283 39.64 -7.78 5.87
N LEU A 284 39.96 -8.60 4.87
CA LEU A 284 39.08 -8.86 3.72
C LEU A 284 37.75 -9.51 4.12
N LEU A 285 37.78 -10.50 5.02
CA LEU A 285 36.56 -11.15 5.49
C LEU A 285 35.72 -10.26 6.39
N VAL A 286 36.35 -9.42 7.20
CA VAL A 286 35.66 -8.44 8.03
C VAL A 286 34.99 -7.38 7.14
N SER A 287 35.67 -6.89 6.10
CA SER A 287 35.06 -5.95 5.15
C SER A 287 33.91 -6.58 4.38
N LEU A 288 34.06 -7.83 3.93
CA LEU A 288 32.96 -8.57 3.28
C LEU A 288 31.76 -8.71 4.22
N ARG A 289 31.96 -9.18 5.44
CA ARG A 289 30.87 -9.34 6.43
C ARG A 289 30.17 -8.02 6.72
N ALA A 290 30.92 -6.92 6.85
CA ALA A 290 30.35 -5.60 7.07
C ALA A 290 29.50 -5.13 5.88
N GLY A 291 29.99 -5.31 4.65
CA GLY A 291 29.24 -5.01 3.44
C GLY A 291 27.96 -5.84 3.32
N VAL A 292 28.08 -7.15 3.51
CA VAL A 292 26.94 -8.08 3.48
C VAL A 292 25.90 -7.75 4.55
N ALA A 293 26.32 -7.38 5.76
CA ALA A 293 25.42 -6.94 6.82
C ALA A 293 24.68 -5.65 6.45
N ALA A 294 25.36 -4.69 5.81
CA ALA A 294 24.73 -3.46 5.32
C ALA A 294 23.70 -3.74 4.20
N THR A 295 23.99 -4.70 3.32
CA THR A 295 23.03 -5.18 2.31
C THR A 295 21.83 -5.89 2.94
N ALA A 296 22.06 -6.76 3.94
CA ALA A 296 21.00 -7.42 4.68
C ALA A 296 20.07 -6.42 5.39
N ALA A 297 20.61 -5.40 6.05
CA ALA A 297 19.81 -4.35 6.70
C ALA A 297 18.96 -3.52 5.69
N ARG A 298 19.42 -3.37 4.44
CA ARG A 298 18.62 -2.76 3.37
C ARG A 298 17.48 -3.69 2.96
N LEU A 299 17.72 -4.98 2.82
CA LEU A 299 16.70 -5.98 2.51
C LEU A 299 15.62 -6.10 3.59
N GLU A 300 15.98 -5.93 4.87
CA GLU A 300 14.99 -5.85 5.95
C GLU A 300 14.06 -4.63 5.80
N ARG A 301 14.60 -3.47 5.40
CA ARG A 301 13.78 -2.29 5.08
C ARG A 301 12.87 -2.53 3.88
N VAL A 302 13.37 -3.19 2.84
CA VAL A 302 12.58 -3.58 1.66
C VAL A 302 11.36 -4.41 2.08
N ARG A 303 11.56 -5.41 2.95
CA ARG A 303 10.46 -6.22 3.50
C ARG A 303 9.43 -5.35 4.24
N ASP A 304 9.90 -4.47 5.13
CA ASP A 304 9.01 -3.65 5.93
C ASP A 304 8.21 -2.65 5.08
N GLU A 305 8.84 -2.07 4.05
CA GLU A 305 8.20 -1.16 3.10
C GLU A 305 7.18 -1.89 2.21
N LEU A 306 7.47 -3.11 1.77
CA LEU A 306 6.52 -3.97 1.05
C LEU A 306 5.31 -4.33 1.92
N ALA A 307 5.49 -4.61 3.21
CA ALA A 307 4.38 -4.87 4.13
C ALA A 307 3.44 -3.65 4.26
N VAL A 308 4.00 -2.43 4.26
CA VAL A 308 3.23 -1.18 4.24
C VAL A 308 2.45 -1.04 2.92
N VAL A 309 3.09 -1.32 1.79
CA VAL A 309 2.42 -1.32 0.47
C VAL A 309 1.24 -2.27 0.49
N ARG A 310 1.44 -3.52 0.93
CA ARG A 310 0.38 -4.55 0.99
C ARG A 310 -0.81 -4.12 1.84
N THR A 311 -0.57 -3.52 3.00
CA THR A 311 -1.62 -2.97 3.86
C THR A 311 -2.46 -1.91 3.12
N ARG A 312 -1.81 -1.07 2.31
CA ARG A 312 -2.52 -0.06 1.49
C ARG A 312 -3.24 -0.67 0.29
N VAL A 313 -2.71 -1.77 -0.27
CA VAL A 313 -3.34 -2.51 -1.38
C VAL A 313 -4.64 -3.21 -0.94
N GLU A 314 -4.75 -3.66 0.32
CA GLU A 314 -5.95 -4.36 0.83
C GLU A 314 -7.27 -3.59 0.60
N LYS A 315 -7.21 -2.24 0.56
CA LYS A 315 -8.38 -1.39 0.30
C LYS A 315 -9.00 -1.63 -1.07
N PHE A 316 -8.26 -2.15 -2.05
CA PHE A 316 -8.79 -2.52 -3.37
C PHE A 316 -9.28 -3.96 -3.38
N VAL A 317 -8.64 -4.85 -2.62
CA VAL A 317 -8.97 -6.29 -2.59
C VAL A 317 -10.30 -6.56 -1.89
N ARG A 318 -10.63 -5.78 -0.84
CA ARG A 318 -11.80 -6.01 0.03
C ARG A 318 -13.00 -5.13 -0.28
N VAL A 319 -13.08 -4.48 -1.45
CA VAL A 319 -14.22 -3.60 -1.74
C VAL A 319 -15.47 -4.42 -2.07
N PRO A 320 -16.55 -4.35 -1.27
CA PRO A 320 -17.83 -4.93 -1.69
C PRO A 320 -18.38 -4.08 -2.83
N VAL A 321 -18.64 -4.70 -3.98
CA VAL A 321 -19.46 -4.09 -5.03
C VAL A 321 -20.87 -3.99 -4.45
N ARG A 322 -21.39 -2.77 -4.36
CA ARG A 322 -22.78 -2.54 -3.97
C ARG A 322 -23.53 -2.06 -5.20
N ASP A 323 -24.68 -2.67 -5.46
CA ASP A 323 -25.67 -2.19 -6.43
C ASP A 323 -26.38 -0.95 -5.88
N GLU A 324 -25.60 0.07 -5.53
CA GLU A 324 -26.13 1.40 -5.26
C GLU A 324 -26.32 2.05 -6.63
N VAL A 325 -27.51 1.83 -7.20
CA VAL A 325 -28.07 2.71 -8.25
C VAL A 325 -27.71 4.14 -7.87
N GLY A 326 -27.20 4.95 -8.79
CA GLY A 326 -26.61 6.28 -8.58
C GLY A 326 -27.48 7.35 -7.91
N ALA A 327 -28.36 7.00 -6.96
CA ALA A 327 -28.62 7.82 -5.81
C ALA A 327 -27.35 7.84 -4.95
N VAL A 328 -26.68 8.99 -4.94
CA VAL A 328 -25.85 9.39 -3.79
C VAL A 328 -26.68 9.05 -2.56
N ASN A 329 -26.23 8.09 -1.74
CA ASN A 329 -26.91 7.81 -0.50
C ASN A 329 -26.73 9.06 0.37
N PRO A 330 -27.76 9.90 0.55
CA PRO A 330 -27.57 11.18 1.20
C PRO A 330 -27.28 11.01 2.71
N SER A 331 -27.29 9.76 3.20
CA SER A 331 -26.94 9.40 4.56
C SER A 331 -25.46 9.12 4.81
N ALA A 332 -24.58 9.18 3.78
CA ALA A 332 -23.13 8.98 3.97
C ALA A 332 -22.47 10.09 4.84
N TRP A 333 -23.07 11.28 4.84
CA TRP A 333 -22.65 12.43 5.65
C TRP A 333 -23.54 12.65 6.89
N VAL A 334 -24.61 11.86 7.06
CA VAL A 334 -25.47 11.88 8.25
C VAL A 334 -24.82 11.04 9.35
N PRO A 335 -24.45 11.62 10.50
CA PRO A 335 -23.73 10.89 11.54
C PRO A 335 -24.63 9.84 12.22
N ARG A 336 -24.13 8.59 12.30
CA ARG A 336 -24.87 7.45 12.90
C ARG A 336 -24.30 6.94 14.22
N LYS A 337 -23.17 7.48 14.69
CA LYS A 337 -22.57 7.10 15.98
C LYS A 337 -23.30 7.83 17.12
N PRO A 338 -23.72 7.14 18.20
CA PRO A 338 -24.27 7.82 19.38
C PRO A 338 -23.32 8.91 19.90
N GLY A 339 -23.86 10.06 20.29
CA GLY A 339 -23.09 11.18 20.83
C GLY A 339 -22.54 12.14 19.78
N TRP A 340 -22.86 11.95 18.49
CA TRP A 340 -22.32 12.76 17.40
C TRP A 340 -22.67 14.24 17.48
N LEU A 341 -23.78 14.61 18.13
CA LEU A 341 -24.21 16.01 18.19
C LEU A 341 -23.21 16.89 18.94
N ARG A 342 -22.37 16.29 19.80
CA ARG A 342 -21.33 16.99 20.57
C ARG A 342 -20.27 17.64 19.68
N SER A 343 -19.97 17.09 18.51
CA SER A 343 -19.00 17.71 17.60
C SER A 343 -19.52 19.01 16.97
N HIS A 344 -20.84 19.24 17.02
CA HIS A 344 -21.49 20.45 16.55
C HIS A 344 -21.73 21.48 17.66
N GLU A 345 -21.43 21.14 18.91
CA GLU A 345 -21.58 22.00 20.09
C GLU A 345 -20.36 22.92 20.30
N VAL A 346 -19.81 23.44 19.19
CA VAL A 346 -18.68 24.37 19.19
C VAL A 346 -19.20 25.74 18.75
N PRO A 347 -18.90 26.84 19.47
CA PRO A 347 -19.40 28.16 19.13
C PRO A 347 -19.25 28.50 17.63
N PRO A 348 -20.32 29.01 16.98
CA PRO A 348 -21.58 29.48 17.55
C PRO A 348 -22.65 28.39 17.77
N GLY A 349 -22.34 27.10 17.57
CA GLY A 349 -23.24 25.97 17.79
C GLY A 349 -23.72 25.85 19.24
N HIS A 350 -25.01 25.59 19.45
CA HIS A 350 -25.62 25.60 20.79
C HIS A 350 -26.87 24.70 20.93
N THR A 351 -26.93 23.59 20.19
CA THR A 351 -28.11 22.70 20.19
C THR A 351 -28.26 21.99 21.53
N ILE A 352 -27.21 21.35 22.02
CA ILE A 352 -27.23 20.61 23.29
C ILE A 352 -27.40 21.58 24.45
N GLU A 353 -26.63 22.66 24.46
CA GLU A 353 -26.66 23.69 25.49
C GLU A 353 -28.06 24.28 25.63
N ARG A 354 -28.78 24.55 24.55
CA ARG A 354 -30.05 25.30 24.68
C ARG A 354 -31.31 24.46 24.52
N HIS A 355 -31.24 23.31 23.88
CA HIS A 355 -32.44 22.62 23.41
C HIS A 355 -32.48 21.13 23.75
N VAL A 356 -31.59 20.60 24.57
CA VAL A 356 -31.61 19.19 24.97
C VAL A 356 -31.80 19.05 26.47
N GLY A 357 -32.83 18.28 26.87
CA GLY A 357 -33.05 17.89 28.28
C GLY A 357 -33.35 19.03 29.23
N ARG A 358 -33.92 20.15 28.76
CA ARG A 358 -34.25 21.30 29.61
C ARG A 358 -35.55 21.07 30.38
N THR A 359 -35.58 21.51 31.63
CA THR A 359 -36.78 21.47 32.47
C THR A 359 -37.73 22.62 32.13
N LEU A 360 -39.01 22.48 32.51
CA LEU A 360 -40.00 23.54 32.30
C LEU A 360 -39.62 24.85 33.01
N ASP A 361 -38.99 24.77 34.19
CA ASP A 361 -38.49 25.93 34.92
C ASP A 361 -37.37 26.64 34.16
N GLU A 362 -36.44 25.90 33.56
CA GLU A 362 -35.37 26.46 32.73
C GLU A 362 -35.91 27.11 31.44
N LEU A 363 -36.93 26.52 30.80
CA LEU A 363 -37.59 27.12 29.63
C LEU A 363 -38.29 28.43 30.00
N THR A 364 -38.98 28.43 31.15
CA THR A 364 -39.66 29.62 31.69
C THR A 364 -38.66 30.73 32.04
N GLN A 365 -37.55 30.37 32.69
CA GLN A 365 -36.47 31.31 32.99
C GLN A 365 -35.88 31.90 31.70
N ARG A 366 -35.71 31.09 30.64
CA ARG A 366 -35.22 31.56 29.35
C ARG A 366 -36.17 32.56 28.69
N LEU A 367 -37.47 32.34 28.76
CA LEU A 367 -38.50 33.27 28.25
C LEU A 367 -38.53 34.59 29.02
N ASN A 368 -38.25 34.56 30.32
CA ASN A 368 -38.13 35.75 31.16
C ASN A 368 -36.86 36.55 30.85
N LEU A 369 -35.73 35.87 30.62
CA LEU A 369 -34.45 36.51 30.29
C LEU A 369 -34.38 37.06 28.87
N ARG A 370 -35.27 36.62 27.96
CA ARG A 370 -35.31 37.08 26.55
C ARG A 370 -36.72 37.57 26.18
N PRO A 371 -37.04 38.86 26.43
CA PRO A 371 -38.39 39.40 26.21
C PRO A 371 -38.91 39.29 24.76
N GLY A 372 -38.02 39.25 23.76
CA GLY A 372 -38.38 39.11 22.35
C GLY A 372 -38.61 37.67 21.85
N MET A 373 -38.47 36.65 22.71
CA MET A 373 -38.67 35.25 22.35
C MET A 373 -40.10 34.81 22.72
N PRO A 374 -40.93 34.35 21.76
CA PRO A 374 -42.32 33.97 22.04
C PRO A 374 -42.45 32.58 22.67
N LEU A 375 -41.53 31.66 22.31
CA LEU A 375 -41.59 30.23 22.65
C LEU A 375 -40.20 29.71 23.01
N ALA A 376 -40.14 28.74 23.91
CA ALA A 376 -38.91 28.04 24.27
C ALA A 376 -39.10 26.52 24.23
N SER A 377 -38.30 25.85 23.42
CA SER A 377 -38.43 24.39 23.19
C SER A 377 -37.20 23.60 23.59
N THR A 378 -37.43 22.32 23.92
CA THR A 378 -36.41 21.31 24.24
C THR A 378 -36.78 19.92 23.73
N PHE A 379 -35.79 19.18 23.24
CA PHE A 379 -35.83 17.73 23.07
C PHE A 379 -35.83 17.04 24.44
N ASP A 380 -36.38 15.83 24.49
CA ASP A 380 -36.46 15.04 25.73
C ASP A 380 -35.07 14.64 26.25
N ASP A 381 -34.18 14.22 25.34
CA ASP A 381 -32.81 13.81 25.65
C ASP A 381 -31.90 13.90 24.41
N GLN A 382 -30.59 13.72 24.59
CA GLN A 382 -29.60 13.85 23.50
C GLN A 382 -29.79 12.78 22.41
N GLN A 383 -30.16 11.55 22.78
CA GLN A 383 -30.36 10.46 21.82
C GLN A 383 -31.60 10.71 20.95
N SER A 384 -32.67 11.21 21.56
CA SER A 384 -33.88 11.64 20.87
C SER A 384 -33.59 12.81 19.92
N ALA A 385 -32.83 13.81 20.37
CA ALA A 385 -32.39 14.93 19.53
C ALA A 385 -31.58 14.44 18.32
N GLU A 386 -30.56 13.61 18.55
CA GLU A 386 -29.70 13.04 17.51
C GLU A 386 -30.49 12.27 16.45
N ARG A 387 -31.43 11.42 16.88
CA ARG A 387 -32.28 10.63 15.99
C ARG A 387 -33.20 11.51 15.14
N LEU A 388 -33.86 12.49 15.74
CA LEU A 388 -34.81 13.37 15.04
C LEU A 388 -34.11 14.33 14.08
N ILE A 389 -32.94 14.85 14.48
CA ILE A 389 -32.11 15.69 13.62
C ILE A 389 -31.58 14.86 12.44
N ALA A 390 -31.04 13.67 12.68
CA ALA A 390 -30.56 12.78 11.61
C ALA A 390 -31.67 12.48 10.59
N LEU A 391 -32.88 12.14 11.07
CA LEU A 391 -34.04 11.91 10.21
C LEU A 391 -34.41 13.15 9.38
N THR A 392 -34.31 14.34 9.96
CA THR A 392 -34.58 15.60 9.25
C THR A 392 -33.55 15.86 8.16
N LEU A 393 -32.26 15.63 8.44
CA LEU A 393 -31.18 15.76 7.46
C LEU A 393 -31.34 14.74 6.33
N GLU A 394 -31.72 13.50 6.64
CA GLU A 394 -31.99 12.46 5.64
C GLU A 394 -33.17 12.85 4.73
N ARG A 395 -34.28 13.37 5.29
CA ARG A 395 -35.45 13.78 4.51
C ARG A 395 -35.25 15.04 3.67
N ARG A 396 -34.35 15.93 4.11
CA ARG A 396 -34.07 17.21 3.45
C ARG A 396 -32.74 17.22 2.68
N ALA A 397 -32.22 16.04 2.36
CA ALA A 397 -30.88 15.94 1.82
C ALA A 397 -30.69 16.64 0.46
N GLU A 398 -31.67 16.56 -0.44
CA GLU A 398 -31.64 17.25 -1.74
C GLU A 398 -31.52 18.79 -1.58
N GLU A 399 -32.20 19.34 -0.58
CA GLU A 399 -32.17 20.78 -0.26
C GLU A 399 -30.79 21.19 0.25
N ILE A 400 -30.17 20.33 1.07
CA ILE A 400 -28.83 20.55 1.63
C ILE A 400 -27.77 20.45 0.53
N GLU A 401 -27.87 19.45 -0.36
CA GLU A 401 -26.95 19.30 -1.49
C GLU A 401 -27.02 20.48 -2.46
N THR A 402 -28.23 20.95 -2.76
CA THR A 402 -28.43 22.15 -3.60
C THR A 402 -27.78 23.38 -2.96
N TRP A 403 -27.95 23.54 -1.64
CA TRP A 403 -27.34 24.64 -0.90
C TRP A 403 -25.80 24.53 -0.82
N LEU A 404 -25.24 23.33 -0.76
CA LEU A 404 -23.78 23.11 -0.75
C LEU A 404 -23.09 23.51 -2.06
N LEU A 405 -23.82 23.65 -3.17
CA LEU A 405 -23.26 24.17 -4.43
C LEU A 405 -22.89 25.66 -4.33
N ASP A 406 -23.56 26.43 -3.47
CA ASP A 406 -23.29 27.85 -3.21
C ASP A 406 -23.58 28.21 -1.73
N PRO A 407 -22.72 27.80 -0.78
CA PRO A 407 -23.04 27.83 0.64
C PRO A 407 -22.68 29.19 1.28
N THR A 408 -23.25 30.28 0.75
CA THR A 408 -22.97 31.67 1.17
C THR A 408 -23.79 32.13 2.38
N HIS A 409 -24.90 31.44 2.68
CA HIS A 409 -25.83 31.79 3.76
C HIS A 409 -26.17 30.58 4.63
N ARG A 410 -26.77 30.80 5.81
CA ARG A 410 -27.26 29.71 6.66
C ARG A 410 -28.45 29.01 6.00
N LEU A 411 -28.54 27.70 6.13
CA LEU A 411 -29.71 26.92 5.68
C LEU A 411 -30.62 26.63 6.88
N THR A 412 -31.93 26.82 6.73
CA THR A 412 -32.92 26.50 7.78
C THR A 412 -33.90 25.47 7.25
N LEU A 413 -33.83 24.28 7.83
CA LEU A 413 -34.68 23.15 7.50
C LEU A 413 -35.83 23.09 8.50
N ILE A 414 -37.05 22.93 8.00
CA ILE A 414 -38.25 22.77 8.81
C ILE A 414 -38.95 21.50 8.35
N GLU A 415 -39.26 20.61 9.28
CA GLU A 415 -39.87 19.32 8.97
C GLU A 415 -40.92 18.97 10.02
N ASP A 416 -42.07 18.47 9.59
CA ASP A 416 -43.04 17.82 10.47
C ASP A 416 -42.76 16.31 10.46
N LEU A 417 -42.36 15.78 11.62
CA LEU A 417 -42.00 14.38 11.74
C LEU A 417 -43.20 13.47 12.05
N ALA A 418 -44.41 14.03 12.16
CA ALA A 418 -45.64 13.32 12.51
C ALA A 418 -45.55 12.48 13.81
N GLN A 419 -44.56 12.80 14.65
CA GLN A 419 -44.30 12.20 15.95
C GLN A 419 -43.82 13.29 16.89
N ARG A 420 -44.01 13.10 18.19
CA ARG A 420 -43.54 14.05 19.21
C ARG A 420 -42.05 14.31 19.06
N THR A 421 -41.66 15.58 18.92
CA THR A 421 -40.25 16.00 18.81
C THR A 421 -39.68 16.53 20.12
N GLY A 422 -40.53 16.87 21.09
CA GLY A 422 -40.10 17.28 22.43
C GLY A 422 -41.19 18.02 23.18
N THR A 423 -40.81 19.13 23.80
CA THR A 423 -41.69 19.99 24.59
C THR A 423 -41.41 21.47 24.28
N THR A 424 -42.48 22.25 24.07
CA THR A 424 -42.40 23.70 23.84
C THR A 424 -43.22 24.46 24.88
N MET A 425 -42.64 25.50 25.47
CA MET A 425 -43.29 26.39 26.44
C MET A 425 -43.60 27.75 25.80
N GLY A 426 -44.85 28.19 25.88
CA GLY A 426 -45.28 29.54 25.51
C GLY A 426 -45.12 30.55 26.66
N ARG A 427 -45.07 31.84 26.33
CA ARG A 427 -45.03 32.93 27.33
C ARG A 427 -46.31 33.00 28.19
N ASP A 428 -47.41 32.46 27.68
CA ASP A 428 -48.67 32.27 28.40
C ASP A 428 -48.62 31.15 29.45
N GLY A 429 -47.50 30.40 29.53
CA GLY A 429 -47.33 29.28 30.44
C GLY A 429 -47.93 27.98 29.92
N ILE A 430 -48.43 27.95 28.68
CA ILE A 430 -48.99 26.75 28.06
C ILE A 430 -47.86 25.88 27.50
N VAL A 431 -47.93 24.58 27.81
CA VAL A 431 -46.99 23.57 27.32
C VAL A 431 -47.59 22.85 26.12
N HIS A 432 -46.84 22.83 25.03
CA HIS A 432 -47.20 22.16 23.78
C HIS A 432 -46.31 20.94 23.53
N THR A 433 -46.88 19.97 22.82
CA THR A 433 -46.18 18.78 22.33
C THR A 433 -45.98 18.94 20.82
N PRO A 434 -44.86 19.55 20.36
CA PRO A 434 -44.60 19.76 18.94
C PRO A 434 -44.36 18.45 18.20
N THR A 435 -44.70 18.44 16.91
CA THR A 435 -44.29 17.42 15.94
C THR A 435 -43.30 17.97 14.90
N GLY A 436 -43.16 19.30 14.85
CA GLY A 436 -42.19 19.99 14.03
C GLY A 436 -40.79 19.99 14.64
N ILE A 437 -39.81 20.09 13.77
CA ILE A 437 -38.41 20.33 14.12
C ILE A 437 -37.82 21.34 13.16
N ARG A 438 -36.99 22.23 13.72
CA ARG A 438 -36.18 23.16 12.95
C ARG A 438 -34.70 22.85 13.14
N VAL A 439 -33.96 22.74 12.04
CA VAL A 439 -32.51 22.52 12.03
C VAL A 439 -31.84 23.63 11.23
N VAL A 440 -30.85 24.30 11.80
CA VAL A 440 -30.13 25.39 11.15
C VAL A 440 -28.69 24.98 10.91
N LEU A 441 -28.27 25.00 9.65
CA LEU A 441 -26.92 24.66 9.21
C LEU A 441 -26.11 25.91 8.87
N LEU A 442 -24.82 25.86 9.16
CA LEU A 442 -23.82 26.82 8.72
C LEU A 442 -22.81 26.16 7.80
N PRO A 443 -22.30 26.89 6.81
CA PRO A 443 -21.22 26.40 5.96
C PRO A 443 -19.95 26.22 6.78
N ASP A 444 -19.26 25.10 6.58
CA ASP A 444 -18.00 24.79 7.24
C ASP A 444 -17.09 23.96 6.34
N SER A 445 -16.18 24.64 5.64
CA SER A 445 -15.18 24.03 4.76
C SER A 445 -14.20 23.07 5.45
N ARG A 446 -14.13 23.08 6.79
CA ARG A 446 -13.25 22.19 7.55
C ARG A 446 -13.96 20.90 7.97
N ALA A 447 -15.29 20.88 7.94
CA ALA A 447 -16.07 19.69 8.24
C ALA A 447 -16.08 18.75 7.02
N ARG A 448 -15.97 17.43 7.24
CA ARG A 448 -16.08 16.44 6.15
C ARG A 448 -17.41 16.50 5.40
N SER A 449 -18.46 16.96 6.08
CA SER A 449 -19.81 17.20 5.54
C SER A 449 -19.95 18.53 4.78
N GLY A 450 -18.97 19.44 4.88
CA GLY A 450 -19.07 20.80 4.34
C GLY A 450 -19.94 21.76 5.17
N TRP A 451 -20.52 21.29 6.29
CA TRP A 451 -21.43 22.07 7.12
C TRP A 451 -21.38 21.65 8.60
N ARG A 452 -21.90 22.52 9.47
CA ARG A 452 -22.13 22.25 10.90
C ARG A 452 -23.49 22.73 11.37
N ILE A 453 -24.04 22.11 12.41
CA ILE A 453 -25.30 22.54 13.02
C ILE A 453 -25.05 23.76 13.90
N LEU A 454 -25.76 24.86 13.63
CA LEU A 454 -25.78 26.03 14.50
C LEU A 454 -26.72 25.80 15.69
N THR A 455 -27.94 25.37 15.39
CA THR A 455 -28.95 25.05 16.40
C THR A 455 -30.00 24.12 15.79
N ALA A 456 -30.61 23.29 16.62
CA ALA A 456 -31.81 22.56 16.29
C ALA A 456 -32.76 22.56 17.49
N PHE A 457 -34.07 22.61 17.24
CA PHE A 457 -35.07 22.59 18.30
C PHE A 457 -36.44 22.13 17.80
N PRO A 458 -37.29 21.60 18.71
CA PRO A 458 -38.70 21.34 18.40
C PRO A 458 -39.45 22.63 18.07
N ASP A 459 -40.20 22.65 16.98
CA ASP A 459 -40.89 23.82 16.43
C ASP A 459 -42.41 23.59 16.39
#